data_AF-A0A919L1E4-F1
#
_entry.id   AF-A0A919L1E4-F1
#
_cell.length_a   1.000
_cell.length_b   1.000
_cell.length_c   1.000
_cell.angle_alpha   90.00
_cell.angle_beta   90.00
_cell.angle_gamma   90.00
#
_symmetry.space_group_name_H-M   'P 1'
#
loop_
_entity.id
_entity.type
_entity.pdbx_description
1 polymer ?
#
loop_
_entity_poly.entity_id
_entity_poly.type
_entity_poly.pdbx_seq_one_letter_code
_entity_poly.pdbx_strand_id
1 'polypeptide(L)' 'MRCPPEDAALVRDFVEIPPGLAIDRTYLERARLAQAVGGRFRKVAPGRYEIITHAPDSPAA' A
#
# COMPACT_ATOMS: atom_id res chain seq x y z
N MET A 1 1.41 5.56 19.25
CA MET A 1 2.74 5.33 18.64
C MET A 1 2.77 6.10 17.32
N ARG A 2 3.63 7.11 17.18
CA ARG A 2 3.70 7.97 15.99
C ARG A 2 4.54 7.23 14.93
N CYS A 3 4.00 6.99 13.74
CA CYS A 3 4.82 6.45 12.63
C CYS A 3 5.96 7.43 12.33
N PRO A 4 7.22 6.96 12.17
CA PRO A 4 8.30 7.82 11.72
C PRO A 4 8.01 8.34 10.30
N PRO A 5 8.57 9.50 9.92
CA PRO A 5 8.25 10.17 8.66
C PRO A 5 8.58 9.32 7.43
N GLU A 6 9.63 8.50 7.51
CA GLU A 6 10.02 7.52 6.49
C GLU A 6 8.95 6.44 6.24
N ASP A 7 8.34 5.92 7.31
CA ASP A 7 7.26 4.93 7.21
C ASP A 7 6.02 5.55 6.57
N ALA A 8 5.71 6.81 6.89
CA ALA A 8 4.61 7.53 6.28
C ALA A 8 4.83 7.80 4.78
N ALA A 9 6.07 8.06 4.36
CA ALA A 9 6.43 8.21 2.96
C ALA A 9 6.26 6.89 2.19
N LEU A 10 6.78 5.79 2.74
CA LEU A 10 6.62 4.46 2.13
C LEU A 10 5.14 4.08 1.97
N VAL A 11 4.33 4.36 3.00
CA VAL A 11 2.89 4.12 2.95
C VAL A 11 2.22 4.89 1.83
N ARG A 12 2.57 6.16 1.61
CA ARG A 12 1.96 6.99 0.56
C ARG A 12 2.35 6.55 -0.85
N ASP A 13 3.52 5.93 -1.02
CA ASP A 13 4.00 5.47 -2.32
C ASP A 13 3.32 4.17 -2.78
N PHE A 14 3.03 3.29 -1.81
CA PHE A 14 2.52 1.94 -2.06
C PHE A 14 1.06 1.72 -1.65
N VAL A 15 0.43 2.65 -0.91
CA VAL A 15 -0.94 2.52 -0.43
C VAL A 15 -1.76 3.77 -0.65
N GLU A 16 -2.87 3.63 -1.38
CA GLU A 16 -3.88 4.67 -1.52
C GLU A 16 -4.77 4.71 -0.27
N ILE A 17 -4.68 5.84 0.46
CA ILE A 17 -5.41 6.07 1.71
C ILE A 17 -6.46 7.16 1.48
N PRO A 18 -7.74 6.91 1.82
CA PRO A 18 -8.78 7.93 1.81
C PRO A 18 -8.42 9.16 2.67
N PRO A 19 -8.83 10.37 2.25
CA PRO A 19 -8.63 11.57 3.05
C PRO A 19 -9.31 11.42 4.42
N GLY A 20 -8.67 11.96 5.46
CA GLY A 20 -9.20 11.92 6.84
C GLY A 20 -8.88 10.66 7.63
N LEU A 21 -8.17 9.68 7.05
CA LEU A 21 -7.68 8.51 7.80
C LEU A 21 -6.22 8.69 8.23
N ALA A 22 -5.94 8.35 9.49
CA ALA A 22 -4.57 8.32 10.01
C ALA A 22 -3.80 7.13 9.42
N ILE A 23 -2.48 7.29 9.29
CA ILE A 23 -1.57 6.21 8.95
C ILE A 23 -1.25 5.41 10.22
N ASP A 24 -1.70 4.17 10.22
CA ASP A 24 -1.39 3.14 11.21
C ASP A 24 -0.40 2.08 10.69
N ARG A 25 0.14 1.28 11.62
CA ARG A 25 1.12 0.22 11.35
C ARG A 25 0.65 -0.80 10.29
N THR A 26 -0.65 -1.06 10.20
CA THR A 26 -1.20 -1.94 9.17
C THR A 26 -0.91 -1.43 7.76
N TYR A 27 -0.97 -0.12 7.51
CA TYR A 27 -0.65 0.40 6.18
C TYR A 27 0.83 0.21 5.86
N LEU A 28 1.72 0.30 6.86
CA LEU A 28 3.14 0.07 6.67
C LEU A 28 3.42 -1.37 6.24
N GLU A 29 2.75 -2.34 6.87
CA GLU A 29 2.84 -3.75 6.48
C GLU A 29 2.34 -3.97 5.05
N ARG A 30 1.23 -3.32 4.67
CA ARG A 30 0.72 -3.37 3.29
C ARG A 30 1.68 -2.71 2.30
N ALA A 31 2.27 -1.58 2.64
CA ALA A 31 3.23 -0.87 1.81
C ALA A 31 4.46 -1.73 1.52
N ARG A 32 5.02 -2.38 2.55
CA ARG A 32 6.16 -3.30 2.40
C ARG A 32 5.81 -4.52 1.55
N LEU A 33 4.60 -5.07 1.73
CA LEU A 33 4.12 -6.17 0.90
C LEU A 33 3.97 -5.74 -0.57
N ALA A 34 3.37 -4.58 -0.82
CA ALA A 34 3.21 -4.01 -2.16
C ALA A 34 4.57 -3.77 -2.84
N GLN A 35 5.53 -3.22 -2.11
CA GLN A 35 6.90 -3.06 -2.58
C GLN A 35 7.54 -4.40 -2.97
N ALA A 36 7.38 -5.43 -2.14
CA ALA A 36 7.98 -6.74 -2.39
C ALA A 36 7.37 -7.47 -3.60
N VAL A 37 6.07 -7.26 -3.87
CA VAL A 37 5.36 -7.92 -4.98
C VAL A 37 5.28 -7.08 -6.26
N GLY A 38 5.81 -5.85 -6.26
CA GLY A 38 5.72 -4.94 -7.40
C GLY A 38 4.30 -4.42 -7.66
N GLY A 39 3.52 -4.19 -6.61
CA GLY A 39 2.15 -3.71 -6.69
C GLY A 39 1.86 -2.51 -5.80
N ARG A 40 0.58 -2.16 -5.67
CA ARG A 40 0.05 -1.16 -4.74
C ARG A 40 -1.17 -1.71 -4.01
N PHE A 41 -1.50 -1.12 -2.88
CA PHE A 41 -2.76 -1.39 -2.17
C PHE A 41 -3.67 -0.18 -2.23
N ARG A 42 -4.98 -0.41 -2.23
CA ARG A 42 -5.98 0.64 -2.05
C ARG A 42 -6.92 0.28 -0.91
N LYS A 43 -7.09 1.19 0.05
CA LYS A 43 -8.09 0.98 1.11
C LYS A 43 -9.47 1.38 0.61
N VAL A 44 -10.40 0.42 0.64
CA VAL A 44 -11.79 0.63 0.20
C VAL A 44 -12.78 0.67 1.36
N ALA A 45 -12.46 0.02 2.48
CA ALA A 45 -13.30 0.05 3.68
C ALA A 45 -12.44 -0.22 4.93
N PRO A 46 -12.98 -0.02 6.15
CA PRO A 46 -12.32 -0.47 7.37
C PRO A 46 -11.99 -1.97 7.28
N GLY A 47 -10.71 -2.32 7.44
CA GLY A 47 -10.24 -3.72 7.34
C GLY A 47 -10.23 -4.31 5.92
N ARG A 48 -10.67 -3.59 4.88
CA ARG A 48 -10.71 -4.09 3.49
C ARG A 48 -9.76 -3.29 2.58
N TYR A 49 -8.89 -4.03 1.91
CA TYR A 49 -7.90 -3.51 0.97
C TYR A 49 -7.99 -4.26 -0.35
N GLU A 50 -7.89 -3.54 -1.45
CA GLU A 50 -7.71 -4.09 -2.79
C GLU A 50 -6.22 -4.09 -3.15
N ILE A 51 -5.79 -5.11 -3.89
CA ILE A 51 -4.43 -5.19 -4.43
C ILE A 51 -4.50 -4.72 -5.88
N ILE A 52 -3.74 -3.67 -6.18
CA ILE A 52 -3.49 -3.18 -7.53
C ILE A 52 -2.12 -3.72 -7.92
N THR A 53 -2.07 -4.96 -8.42
CA THR A 53 -0.87 -5.44 -9.11
C THR A 53 -0.91 -4.92 -10.53
N HIS A 54 0.18 -4.30 -10.99
CA HIS A 54 0.43 -4.32 -12.42
C HIS A 54 0.59 -5.80 -12.77
N ALA A 55 -0.24 -6.31 -13.69
CA ALA A 55 0.00 -7.64 -14.24
C ALA A 55 1.48 -7.69 -14.64
N PRO A 56 2.21 -8.79 -14.39
CA PRO A 56 3.44 -8.98 -15.12
C PRO A 56 3.04 -8.82 -16.58
N ASP A 57 3.67 -7.89 -17.29
CA ASP A 57 3.60 -7.87 -18.74
C ASP A 57 4.09 -9.26 -19.13
N SER A 58 3.18 -10.21 -19.33
CA SER A 58 3.54 -11.52 -19.85
C SER A 58 4.16 -11.20 -21.20
N PRO A 59 5.46 -11.41 -21.42
CA PRO A 59 5.92 -11.42 -22.78
C PRO A 59 5.16 -12.58 -23.42
N ALA A 60 4.17 -12.26 -24.25
CA ALA A 60 3.56 -13.22 -25.14
C ALA A 60 4.71 -13.77 -25.99
N ALA A 61 5.19 -14.96 -25.61
CA ALA A 61 6.15 -15.75 -26.37
C ALA A 61 5.42 -16.47 -27.50
#